data_AF-A0A560KVC4-F1
#
_entry.id   AF-A0A560KVC4-F1
#
_cell.length_a   1.000
_cell.length_b   1.000
_cell.length_c   1.000
_cell.angle_alpha   90.00
_cell.angle_beta   90.00
_cell.angle_gamma   90.00
#
_symmetry.space_group_name_H-M   'P 1'
#
loop_
_entity.id
_entity.type
_entity.pdbx_description
1 polymer ?
#
loop_
_entity_poly.entity_id
_entity_poly.type
_entity_poly.pdbx_seq_one_letter_code
_entity_poly.pdbx_strand_id
1 'polypeptide(L)' 'MQTDANAPQGIDPLDAAADQVIMACDGDVRAAVRALIVAKGLLEAELNEAYAASSRGYARSRPRRTKQD' A
#
# COMPACT_ATOMS: atom_id res chain seq x y z
N MET A 1 -28.64 -2.85 -7.43
CA MET A 1 -28.22 -1.47 -7.09
C MET A 1 -28.26 -1.42 -5.57
N GLN A 2 -27.18 -1.86 -4.92
CA GLN A 2 -27.19 -2.10 -3.48
C GLN A 2 -26.92 -0.78 -2.77
N THR A 3 -27.95 -0.29 -2.10
CA THR A 3 -27.91 0.82 -1.15
C THR A 3 -27.55 0.27 0.23
N ASP A 4 -26.35 0.56 0.71
CA ASP A 4 -26.04 0.39 2.13
C ASP A 4 -26.34 1.71 2.83
N ALA A 5 -27.56 1.76 3.37
CA ALA A 5 -28.06 2.82 4.21
C ALA A 5 -27.34 2.82 5.57
N ASN A 6 -26.84 3.99 5.96
CA ASN A 6 -26.82 4.48 7.34
C ASN A 6 -26.29 3.49 8.42
N ALA A 7 -25.01 3.12 8.32
CA ALA A 7 -24.25 2.74 9.50
C ALA A 7 -24.02 4.00 10.37
N PRO A 8 -23.92 3.92 11.72
CA PRO A 8 -23.40 5.03 12.49
C PRO A 8 -22.04 5.38 11.89
N GLN A 9 -21.92 6.59 11.35
CA GLN A 9 -20.71 7.06 10.66
C GLN A 9 -19.63 7.29 11.73
N GLY A 10 -19.10 6.20 12.29
CA GLY A 10 -17.83 6.22 12.98
C GLY A 10 -16.81 6.78 12.01
N ILE A 11 -15.88 7.58 12.53
CA ILE A 11 -14.85 8.26 11.75
C ILE A 11 -14.31 7.29 10.68
N ASP A 12 -14.47 7.65 9.40
CA ASP A 12 -13.91 6.86 8.31
C ASP A 12 -12.41 6.71 8.61
N PRO A 13 -11.86 5.49 8.67
CA PRO A 13 -10.43 5.29 8.88
C PRO A 13 -9.56 6.13 7.93
N LEU A 14 -10.07 6.42 6.73
CA LEU A 14 -9.41 7.31 5.78
C LEU A 14 -9.40 8.76 6.25
N ASP A 15 -10.51 9.27 6.79
CA ASP A 15 -10.60 10.62 7.35
C ASP A 15 -9.66 10.78 8.55
N ALA A 16 -9.63 9.77 9.45
CA ALA A 16 -8.71 9.77 10.58
C ALA A 16 -7.23 9.78 10.15
N ALA A 17 -6.89 9.09 9.05
CA ALA A 17 -5.54 9.10 8.50
C ALA A 17 -5.21 10.43 7.82
N ALA A 18 -6.17 11.03 7.11
CA ALA A 18 -6.01 12.35 6.51
C ALA A 18 -5.74 13.42 7.58
N ASP A 19 -6.50 13.41 8.67
CA ASP A 19 -6.32 14.32 9.80
C ASP A 19 -4.93 14.19 10.43
N GLN A 20 -4.42 12.96 10.57
CA GLN A 20 -3.07 12.72 11.09
C GLN A 20 -2.00 13.34 10.19
N VAL A 21 -2.14 13.21 8.87
CA VAL A 21 -1.14 13.76 7.93
C VAL A 21 -1.24 15.29 7.86
N ILE A 22 -2.45 15.85 7.92
CA ILE A 22 -2.66 17.31 8.01
C ILE A 22 -2.01 17.85 9.29
N MET A 23 -2.23 17.18 10.43
CA MET A 23 -1.61 17.54 11.70
C MET A 23 -0.08 17.46 11.64
N ALA A 24 0.48 16.43 11.00
CA ALA A 24 1.93 16.29 10.80
C ALA A 24 2.53 17.36 9.86
N CYS A 25 1.69 18.05 9.08
CA CYS A 25 2.09 19.14 8.19
C CYS A 25 1.71 20.52 8.75
N ASP A 26 1.53 20.65 10.06
CA ASP A 26 1.16 21.91 10.74
C ASP A 26 -0.13 22.55 10.19
N GLY A 27 -1.05 21.71 9.69
CA GLY A 27 -2.30 22.17 9.08
C GLY A 27 -2.19 22.60 7.61
N ASP A 28 -1.01 22.56 6.99
CA ASP A 28 -0.86 22.84 5.56
C ASP A 28 -1.38 21.65 4.72
N VAL A 29 -2.63 21.77 4.27
CA VAL A 29 -3.29 20.78 3.43
C VAL A 29 -2.54 20.54 2.10
N ARG A 30 -1.89 21.57 1.53
CA ARG A 30 -1.12 21.41 0.29
C ARG A 30 0.16 20.61 0.55
N ALA A 31 0.82 20.83 1.67
CA ALA A 31 1.95 20.02 2.10
C ALA A 31 1.52 18.57 2.38
N ALA A 32 0.40 18.36 3.07
CA ALA A 32 -0.16 17.03 3.35
C ALA A 32 -0.47 16.24 2.07
N VAL A 33 -1.11 16.87 1.07
CA VAL A 33 -1.38 16.23 -0.22
C VAL A 33 -0.08 15.85 -0.95
N ARG A 34 0.93 16.73 -0.92
CA ARG A 34 2.24 16.42 -1.51
C ARG A 34 2.91 15.24 -0.80
N ALA A 35 2.85 15.20 0.53
CA ALA A 35 3.40 14.10 1.33
C ALA A 35 2.71 12.76 0.98
N LEU A 36 1.39 12.74 0.87
CA LEU A 36 0.63 11.54 0.48
C LEU A 36 0.99 11.05 -0.93
N ILE A 37 1.16 11.96 -1.90
CA ILE A 37 1.57 11.59 -3.27
C ILE A 37 2.95 10.95 -3.28
N VAL A 38 3.91 11.52 -2.54
CA VAL A 38 5.26 10.96 -2.42
C VAL A 38 5.23 9.61 -1.71
N ALA A 39 4.52 9.50 -0.59
CA ALA A 39 4.39 8.25 0.17
C ALA A 39 3.77 7.12 -0.67
N LYS A 40 2.74 7.43 -1.46
CA LYS A 40 2.16 6.48 -2.42
C LYS A 40 3.20 5.99 -3.42
N GLY A 41 3.96 6.89 -4.02
CA GLY A 41 5.01 6.54 -4.99
C GLY A 41 6.10 5.63 -4.38
N LEU A 42 6.47 5.88 -3.11
CA LEU A 42 7.41 5.03 -2.38
C LEU A 42 6.86 3.62 -2.16
N LEU A 43 5.61 3.50 -1.68
CA LEU A 43 4.97 2.19 -1.46
C LEU A 43 4.82 1.40 -2.76
N GLU A 44 4.50 2.07 -3.87
CA GLU A 44 4.44 1.43 -5.19
C GLU A 44 5.82 0.92 -5.64
N ALA A 45 6.90 1.66 -5.34
CA ALA A 45 8.26 1.23 -5.63
C ALA A 45 8.68 0.01 -4.78
N GLU A 46 8.44 0.05 -3.47
CA GLU A 46 8.72 -1.06 -2.54
C GLU A 46 7.95 -2.32 -2.95
N LEU A 47 6.69 -2.18 -3.35
CA LEU A 47 5.87 -3.28 -3.84
C LEU A 47 6.45 -3.90 -5.11
N ASN A 48 6.89 -3.08 -6.07
CA ASN A 48 7.56 -3.55 -7.29
C ASN A 48 8.86 -4.31 -6.98
N GLU A 49 9.66 -3.81 -6.04
CA GLU A 49 10.87 -4.48 -5.59
C GLU A 49 10.58 -5.83 -4.93
N ALA A 50 9.58 -5.89 -4.06
CA ALA A 50 9.13 -7.13 -3.41
C ALA A 50 8.66 -8.17 -4.45
N TYR A 51 7.88 -7.75 -5.45
CA TYR A 51 7.47 -8.63 -6.54
C TYR A 51 8.66 -9.13 -7.37
N ALA A 52 9.63 -8.25 -7.68
CA ALA A 52 10.83 -8.65 -8.40
C ALA A 52 11.70 -9.65 -7.60
N ALA A 53 11.78 -9.48 -6.27
CA ALA A 53 12.52 -10.38 -5.38
C ALA A 53 11.86 -11.76 -5.25
N SER A 54 10.54 -11.80 -5.09
CA SER A 54 9.78 -13.07 -5.00
C SER A 54 9.88 -13.92 -6.27
N SER A 55 9.86 -13.30 -7.46
CA SER A 55 10.07 -13.99 -8.74
C SER A 55 11.46 -14.64 -8.83
N ARG A 56 12.50 -13.93 -8.38
CA ARG A 56 13.88 -14.47 -8.31
C ARG A 56 14.00 -15.63 -7.31
N GLY A 57 13.30 -15.56 -6.17
CA GLY A 57 13.26 -16.64 -5.17
C GLY A 57 12.50 -17.88 -5.67
N TYR A 58 11.40 -17.68 -6.40
CA TYR A 58 10.63 -18.77 -7.01
C TYR A 58 11.43 -19.48 -8.13
N ALA A 59 12.14 -18.72 -8.97
CA ALA A 59 12.97 -19.28 -10.03
C ALA A 59 14.15 -20.14 -9.51
N ARG A 60 14.73 -19.80 -8.35
CA ARG A 60 15.83 -20.56 -7.72
C ARG A 60 15.37 -21.82 -6.99
N SER A 61 14.08 -21.94 -6.67
CA SER A 61 13.54 -23.01 -5.84
C SER A 61 12.90 -24.16 -6.63
N ARG A 62 13.10 -24.24 -7.96
CA ARG A 62 12.75 -25.47 -8.71
C ARG A 62 13.86 -26.50 -8.51
N PRO A 63 13.70 -27.51 -7.63
CA PRO A 63 14.63 -28.63 -7.65
C PRO A 63 14.57 -29.27 -9.03
N ARG A 64 15.73 -29.34 -9.69
CA ARG A 64 15.91 -30.11 -10.91
C ARG A 64 15.47 -31.54 -10.58
N ARG A 65 14.29 -31.97 -11.07
CA ARG A 65 13.90 -33.39 -11.04
C ARG A 65 14.92 -34.13 -11.90
N THR A 66 15.98 -34.63 -11.29
CA THR A 66 16.85 -35.62 -11.91
C THR A 66 16.03 -36.90 -11.99
N LYS A 67 15.74 -37.36 -13.22
CA LYS A 67 15.28 -38.72 -13.44
C LYS A 67 16.38 -39.64 -12.90
N GLN A 68 16.00 -40.51 -11.97
CA GLN A 68 16.84 -41.56 -11.43
C GLN A 68 16.66 -42.75 -12.39
N ASP A 69 17.76 -43.15 -13.05
CA ASP A 69 17.83 -44.32 -13.92
C ASP A 69 17.69 -45.63 -13.13
#